data_AF-A0A077JJM1-F1
#
_entry.id   AF-A0A077JJM1-F1
#
_cell.length_a   1.000
_cell.length_b   1.000
_cell.length_c   1.000
_cell.angle_alpha   90.00
_cell.angle_beta   90.00
_cell.angle_gamma   90.00
#
_symmetry.space_group_name_H-M   'P 1'
#
loop_
_entity.id
_entity.type
_entity.pdbx_description
1 polymer ?
#
loop_
_entity_poly.entity_id
_entity_poly.type
_entity_poly.pdbx_seq_one_letter_code
_entity_poly.pdbx_strand_id
1 'polypeptide(L)' 'FLIIGTNKYIADLVLRYAKKARCHYVNKKWLGGILTNWLTTETRINKLRDLEIEQKMDELKQIIIPKRNEIRLRKQLI' A
#
# COMPACT_ATOMS: atom_id res chain seq x y z
N PHE A 1 10.41 15.61 -8.72
CA PHE A 1 11.56 15.52 -7.81
C PHE A 1 11.34 14.41 -6.79
N LEU A 2 12.42 13.74 -6.35
CA LEU A 2 12.41 12.68 -5.35
C LEU A 2 13.22 13.11 -4.13
N ILE A 3 12.63 13.06 -2.94
CA ILE A 3 13.31 13.39 -1.67
C ILE A 3 13.50 12.11 -0.86
N ILE A 4 14.72 11.85 -0.42
CA ILE A 4 15.07 10.62 0.30
C ILE A 4 15.63 11.00 1.68
N GLY A 5 15.11 10.36 2.73
CA GLY A 5 15.72 10.41 4.05
C GLY A 5 15.07 9.40 4.97
N THR A 6 15.85 8.36 5.27
CA THR A 6 15.38 7.12 5.90
C THR A 6 15.73 7.03 7.39
N ASN A 7 16.56 7.96 7.88
CA ASN A 7 16.93 8.05 9.28
C ASN A 7 15.69 8.43 10.11
N LYS A 8 15.48 7.74 11.24
CA LYS A 8 14.34 7.92 12.14
C LYS A 8 14.14 9.39 12.56
N TYR A 9 15.22 10.14 12.75
CA TYR A 9 15.16 11.56 13.15
C TYR A 9 14.68 12.48 12.02
N ILE A 10 14.85 12.10 10.74
CA ILE A 10 14.53 12.95 9.57
C ILE A 10 13.34 12.44 8.76
N ALA A 11 12.92 11.19 8.94
CA ALA A 11 11.89 10.54 8.14
C ALA A 11 10.57 11.33 8.12
N ASP A 12 10.18 11.89 9.27
CA ASP A 12 8.98 12.71 9.40
C ASP A 12 9.12 14.08 8.74
N LEU A 13 10.32 14.67 8.79
CA LEU A 13 10.60 15.93 8.11
C LEU A 13 10.51 15.75 6.59
N VAL A 14 11.13 14.69 6.06
CA VAL A 14 11.08 14.35 4.63
C VAL A 14 9.63 14.16 4.16
N LEU A 15 8.84 13.41 4.91
CA LEU A 15 7.41 13.23 4.63
C LEU A 15 6.66 14.57 4.55
N ARG A 16 6.81 15.42 5.58
CA ARG A 16 6.11 16.71 5.67
C ARG A 16 6.47 17.64 4.51
N TYR A 17 7.77 17.83 4.26
CA TYR A 17 8.23 18.76 3.22
C TYR A 17 7.97 18.23 1.81
N ALA A 18 8.13 16.93 1.56
CA ALA A 18 7.82 16.35 0.25
C ALA A 18 6.33 16.49 -0.07
N LYS A 19 5.44 16.25 0.90
CA LYS A 19 3.99 16.49 0.74
C LYS A 19 3.70 17.96 0.45
N LYS A 20 4.29 18.89 1.21
CA LYS A 20 4.10 20.34 0.99
C LYS A 20 4.58 20.78 -0.39
N ALA A 21 5.68 20.21 -0.87
CA ALA A 21 6.27 20.48 -2.18
C ALA A 21 5.67 19.63 -3.32
N ARG A 22 4.66 18.79 -3.06
CA ARG A 22 4.05 17.86 -4.02
C ARG A 22 5.07 16.98 -4.76
N CYS A 23 6.08 16.52 -4.03
CA CYS A 23 7.16 15.66 -4.54
C CYS A 23 7.01 14.21 -4.06
N HIS A 24 7.61 13.28 -4.79
CA HIS A 24 7.73 11.89 -4.33
C HIS A 24 8.78 11.78 -3.23
N TYR A 25 8.62 10.82 -2.33
CA TYR A 25 9.55 10.64 -1.22
C TYR A 25 9.77 9.18 -0.82
N VAL A 26 10.90 8.92 -0.18
CA VAL A 26 11.18 7.68 0.54
C VAL A 26 11.67 8.02 1.95
N ASN A 27 10.86 7.70 2.96
CA ASN A 27 11.16 7.96 4.37
C ASN A 27 11.30 6.69 5.24
N LYS A 28 11.20 5.50 4.63
CA LYS A 28 11.39 4.20 5.29
C LYS A 28 12.64 3.53 4.74
N LYS A 29 12.61 2.26 4.36
CA LYS A 29 13.77 1.56 3.80
C LYS A 29 13.96 1.94 2.32
N TRP A 30 15.17 2.33 1.94
CA TRP A 30 15.57 2.42 0.54
C TRP A 30 16.03 1.03 0.07
N LEU A 31 15.32 0.44 -0.88
CA LEU A 31 15.73 -0.82 -1.49
C LEU A 31 16.72 -0.51 -2.63
N GLY A 32 17.89 -1.16 -2.59
CA GLY A 32 18.82 -1.11 -3.71
C GLY A 32 18.12 -1.56 -5.00
N GLY A 33 18.31 -0.83 -6.09
CA GLY A 33 17.69 -1.15 -7.37
C GLY A 33 16.38 -0.44 -7.70
N ILE A 34 15.81 0.40 -6.80
CA ILE A 34 14.55 1.11 -7.08
C ILE A 34 14.61 1.94 -8.38
N LEU A 35 15.73 2.63 -8.63
CA LEU A 35 15.90 3.48 -9.81
C LEU A 35 16.60 2.75 -10.96
N THR A 36 17.47 1.79 -10.67
CA THR A 36 18.28 1.10 -11.69
C THR A 36 17.60 -0.14 -12.26
N ASN A 37 16.67 -0.74 -11.51
CA ASN A 37 15.84 -1.86 -11.95
C ASN A 37 14.36 -1.45 -11.90
N TRP A 38 13.98 -0.59 -12.86
CA TRP A 38 12.62 -0.05 -12.94
C TRP A 38 11.58 -1.14 -13.23
N LEU A 39 11.86 -2.09 -14.13
CA LEU A 39 10.93 -3.16 -14.50
C LEU A 39 10.44 -3.97 -13.28
N THR A 40 11.37 -4.33 -12.38
CA THR A 40 11.02 -5.05 -11.15
C THR A 40 10.25 -4.15 -10.18
N THR A 41 10.64 -2.88 -10.09
CA THR A 41 10.00 -1.89 -9.22
C THR A 41 8.56 -1.63 -9.63
N GLU A 42 8.31 -1.43 -10.93
CA GLU A 42 6.99 -1.25 -11.51
C GLU A 42 6.09 -2.47 -11.25
N THR A 43 6.59 -3.68 -11.49
CA THR A 43 5.85 -4.92 -11.23
C THR A 43 5.42 -5.01 -9.76
N ARG A 44 6.29 -4.61 -8.82
CA ARG A 44 5.97 -4.57 -7.38
C ARG A 44 4.95 -3.49 -7.04
N ILE A 45 5.01 -2.33 -7.69
CA ILE A 45 4.02 -1.25 -7.50
C ILE A 45 2.64 -1.71 -7.98
N ASN A 46 2.55 -2.38 -9.13
CA ASN A 46 1.28 -2.89 -9.65
C ASN A 46 0.68 -3.94 -8.72
N LYS A 47 1.50 -4.92 -8.28
CA LYS A 47 1.08 -5.91 -7.29
C LYS A 47 0.57 -5.28 -5.99
N LEU A 48 1.20 -4.19 -5.53
CA LEU A 48 0.74 -3.47 -4.34
C LEU A 48 -0.66 -2.85 -4.56
N ARG A 49 -0.90 -2.25 -5.73
CA ARG A 49 -2.22 -1.68 -6.07
C ARG A 49 -3.31 -2.74 -6.13
N ASP A 50 -3.01 -3.90 -6.69
CA ASP A 50 -3.95 -5.01 -6.77
C ASP A 50 -4.35 -5.49 -5.36
N LEU A 51 -3.38 -5.61 -4.46
CA LEU A 51 -3.63 -5.97 -3.05
C LEU A 51 -4.45 -4.90 -2.30
N GLU A 52 -4.21 -3.61 -2.57
CA GLU A 52 -5.02 -2.53 -1.98
C GLU A 52 -6.48 -2.55 -2.46
N ILE A 53 -6.72 -2.98 -3.71
CA ILE A 53 -8.07 -3.16 -4.25
C ILE A 53 -8.74 -4.37 -3.59
N GLU A 54 -8.05 -5.52 -3.54
CA GLU A 54 -8.56 -6.74 -2.92
C GLU A 54 -8.94 -6.51 -1.44
N GLN A 55 -8.07 -5.84 -0.68
CA GLN A 55 -8.33 -5.51 0.72
C GLN A 55 -9.59 -4.65 0.88
N LYS A 56 -9.77 -3.61 0.06
CA LYS A 56 -10.97 -2.76 0.10
C LYS A 56 -12.23 -3.56 -0.22
N MET A 57 -12.17 -4.46 -1.20
CA MET A 57 -13.30 -5.31 -1.56
C MET A 57 -13.67 -6.27 -0.43
N ASP A 58 -12.69 -6.83 0.27
CA ASP A 58 -12.92 -7.70 1.41
C ASP A 58 -13.47 -6.96 2.63
N GLU A 59 -12.99 -5.75 2.92
CA GLU A 59 -13.59 -4.87 3.93
C GLU A 59 -15.06 -4.57 3.62
N LEU A 60 -15.38 -4.29 2.35
CA LEU A 60 -16.75 -4.07 1.91
C LEU A 60 -17.62 -5.33 2.05
N LYS A 61 -17.11 -6.51 1.70
CA LYS A 61 -17.84 -7.77 1.90
C LYS A 61 -18.14 -8.03 3.38
N GLN A 62 -17.21 -7.73 4.28
CA GLN A 62 -17.42 -7.89 5.73
C GLN A 62 -18.47 -6.92 6.30
N ILE A 63 -18.58 -5.71 5.72
CA ILE A 63 -19.62 -4.74 6.09
C ILE A 63 -20.99 -5.18 5.57
N ILE A 64 -21.06 -5.62 4.31
CA ILE A 64 -22.32 -6.03 3.65
C ILE A 64 -22.83 -7.37 4.22
N ILE A 65 -21.91 -8.28 4.56
CA ILE A 65 -22.21 -9.59 5.14
C ILE A 65 -21.72 -9.59 6.59
N PRO A 66 -22.56 -9.17 7.57
CA PRO A 66 -22.19 -9.31 8.97
C PRO A 66 -21.91 -10.79 9.27
N LYS A 67 -20.86 -11.08 10.06
CA LYS A 67 -20.34 -12.45 10.35
C LYS A 67 -21.41 -13.53 10.61
N ARG A 68 -22.57 -13.13 11.15
CA ARG A 68 -23.74 -14.01 11.39
C ARG A 68 -24.37 -14.57 10.10
N ASN A 69 -24.36 -13.81 9.01
CA ASN A 69 -24.93 -14.20 7.71
C ASN A 69 -23.94 -15.01 6.85
N GLU A 70 -22.63 -14.81 7.04
CA GLU A 70 -21.58 -15.55 6.32
C GLU A 70 -21.67 -17.07 6.58
N ILE A 71 -21.91 -17.46 7.84
CA ILE A 71 -22.07 -18.87 8.25
C ILE A 71 -23.29 -19.52 7.58
N ARG A 72 -24.38 -18.76 7.39
CA ARG A 72 -25.61 -19.26 6.76
C ARG A 72 -25.42 -19.43 5.25
N LEU A 73 -24.73 -18.49 4.61
CA LEU A 73 -24.39 -18.57 3.18
C LEU A 73 -23.45 -19.75 2.90
N ARG A 74 -22.41 -19.95 3.72
CA ARG A 74 -21.49 -21.10 3.61
C ARG A 74 -22.20 -22.44 3.77
N LYS A 75 -23.27 -22.51 4.57
CA LYS A 75 -24.10 -23.73 4.73
C LYS A 75 -25.05 -23.99 3.55
N GLN A 76 -25.39 -22.98 2.75
CA GLN A 76 -26.27 -23.12 1.58
C GLN A 76 -25.50 -23.44 0.28
N LEU A 77 -24.18 -23.25 0.29
CA LEU A 77 -23.27 -23.53 -0.82
C LEU A 77 -22.72 -24.98 -0.80
N ILE A 78 -23.21 -25.81 0.13
CA ILE A 78 -23.00 -27.26 0.22
C ILE A 78 -24.33 -27.93 -0.12
#